data_AF-A0A7C2PC72-F1
#
_entry.id   AF-A0A7C2PC72-F1
#
_cell.length_a   1.000
_cell.length_b   1.000
_cell.length_c   1.000
_cell.angle_alpha   90.00
_cell.angle_beta   90.00
_cell.angle_gamma   90.00
#
_symmetry.space_group_name_H-M   'P 1'
#
loop_
_entity.id
_entity.type
_entity.pdbx_description
1 polymer ?
#
loop_
_entity_poly.entity_id
_entity_poly.type
_entity_poly.pdbx_seq_one_letter_code
_entity_poly.pdbx_strand_id
1 'polypeptide(L)'
;MTGLGTQIAITGPAVVVITPEATVCTEDNSDSDDGGGGGGGGGGGGGGGSPPSSLPSSSSAELEEPVLNPTGVSVDSHGNKWAQGSGVMGTSPYDGSSEEISTVEQGWLVRGEHYETVYFLPGDGTRRPFWDATTYFTWADSWSSVVWVTDATLQSLTIADPMLPKPGVVLVKVSSAPNVNAVELGSVTGEYDLRWVTSETVASTMYGSAWADYVIDVDPTIFTHYAAGDDLTSAESADMSVMKTRNEILLLVNPDADGDGLSAQDEQSVYGTDPLDADTDDDGYSDGVEVSTGHDPLH
;
A
#
# COMPACT_ATOMS: atom_id res chain seq x y z
N MET A 1 33.41 -19.62 33.82
CA MET A 1 31.96 -19.69 33.58
C MET A 1 31.74 -19.26 32.14
N THR A 2 31.51 -20.24 31.27
CA THR A 2 31.22 -20.08 29.84
C THR A 2 29.76 -19.68 29.69
N GLY A 3 29.50 -18.44 29.27
CA GLY A 3 28.16 -17.97 28.90
C GLY A 3 28.05 -17.95 27.38
N LEU A 4 27.40 -18.97 26.82
CA LEU A 4 26.96 -19.01 25.43
C LEU A 4 25.78 -18.05 25.30
N GLY A 5 25.96 -16.98 24.54
CA GLY A 5 24.87 -16.11 24.09
C GLY A 5 24.31 -16.66 22.78
N THR A 6 23.16 -17.31 22.85
CA THR A 6 22.40 -17.84 21.73
C THR A 6 21.97 -16.71 20.80
N GLN A 7 22.43 -16.72 19.54
CA GLN A 7 21.85 -15.92 18.47
C GLN A 7 20.47 -16.48 18.12
N ILE A 8 19.44 -15.65 18.20
CA ILE A 8 18.13 -15.94 17.64
C ILE A 8 18.18 -15.44 16.19
N ALA A 9 18.33 -16.36 15.25
CA ALA A 9 18.08 -16.12 13.85
C ALA A 9 16.55 -16.03 13.66
N ILE A 10 16.06 -14.88 13.20
CA ILE A 10 14.67 -14.75 12.76
C ILE A 10 14.65 -15.23 11.31
N THR A 11 14.24 -16.48 11.12
CA THR A 11 13.90 -17.05 9.81
C THR A 11 12.57 -16.45 9.36
N GLY A 12 12.54 -15.85 8.16
CA GLY A 12 11.32 -15.33 7.54
C GLY A 12 10.28 -16.43 7.30
N PRO A 13 8.99 -16.08 7.16
CA PRO A 13 7.95 -17.08 6.93
C PRO A 13 8.04 -17.65 5.52
N ALA A 14 7.94 -18.98 5.47
CA ALA A 14 8.02 -19.84 4.30
C ALA A 14 6.88 -19.61 3.29
N VAL A 15 7.24 -19.68 2.00
CA VAL A 15 6.30 -19.80 0.87
C VAL A 15 5.62 -21.18 0.97
N VAL A 16 4.32 -21.19 1.19
CA VAL A 16 3.49 -22.40 1.13
C VAL A 16 2.79 -22.45 -0.22
N VAL A 17 3.29 -23.30 -1.11
CA VAL A 17 2.64 -23.65 -2.37
C VAL A 17 1.58 -24.72 -2.09
N ILE A 18 0.31 -24.44 -2.36
CA ILE A 18 -0.74 -25.46 -2.46
C ILE A 18 -1.65 -25.14 -3.64
N THR A 19 -1.63 -26.01 -4.66
CA THR A 19 -2.58 -26.07 -5.80
C THR A 19 -3.74 -27.05 -5.49
N PRO A 20 -4.84 -27.03 -6.28
CA PRO A 20 -6.22 -27.08 -5.80
C PRO A 20 -6.88 -28.46 -5.88
N GLU A 21 -8.00 -28.66 -5.15
CA GLU A 21 -9.15 -29.44 -5.64
C GLU A 21 -10.48 -28.93 -5.02
N ALA A 22 -11.49 -28.89 -5.88
CA ALA A 22 -12.87 -28.45 -5.64
C ALA A 22 -13.69 -29.46 -4.82
N THR A 23 -14.81 -29.02 -4.22
CA THR A 23 -16.07 -29.80 -4.20
C THR A 23 -17.28 -28.91 -3.92
N VAL A 24 -18.26 -29.07 -4.81
CA VAL A 24 -19.64 -28.56 -4.84
C VAL A 24 -20.46 -29.01 -3.64
N CYS A 25 -21.32 -28.13 -3.11
CA CYS A 25 -22.56 -28.54 -2.45
C CYS A 25 -23.73 -27.71 -3.02
N THR A 26 -24.58 -28.38 -3.80
CA THR A 26 -25.96 -27.98 -4.05
C THR A 26 -26.80 -28.23 -2.80
N GLU A 27 -27.72 -27.33 -2.45
CA GLU A 27 -29.00 -27.76 -1.88
C GLU A 27 -30.10 -26.72 -2.15
N ASP A 28 -31.18 -27.28 -2.67
CA ASP A 28 -32.49 -26.76 -3.03
C ASP A 28 -33.36 -26.67 -1.77
N ASN A 29 -34.14 -25.59 -1.58
CA ASN A 29 -35.52 -25.76 -1.16
C ASN A 29 -36.41 -24.52 -1.35
N SER A 30 -37.58 -24.81 -1.88
CA SER A 30 -38.75 -24.00 -2.20
C SER A 30 -39.63 -23.61 -1.00
N ASP A 31 -40.69 -22.85 -1.33
CA ASP A 31 -41.96 -22.64 -0.60
C ASP A 31 -41.96 -21.65 0.58
N SER A 32 -42.98 -20.83 0.86
CA SER A 32 -44.34 -20.65 0.33
C SER A 32 -44.98 -19.39 0.96
N ASP A 33 -46.05 -18.90 0.34
CA ASP A 33 -47.15 -18.01 0.80
C ASP A 33 -47.26 -17.63 2.30
N ASP A 34 -47.69 -16.39 2.62
CA ASP A 34 -49.10 -16.08 2.96
C ASP A 34 -49.33 -14.63 3.51
N GLY A 35 -50.45 -14.04 3.07
CA GLY A 35 -51.40 -13.19 3.81
C GLY A 35 -51.02 -12.01 4.73
N GLY A 36 -51.47 -10.81 4.32
CA GLY A 36 -52.62 -10.17 5.01
C GLY A 36 -52.40 -8.98 5.98
N GLY A 37 -52.88 -7.79 5.57
CA GLY A 37 -53.91 -7.04 6.30
C GLY A 37 -53.53 -5.89 7.26
N GLY A 38 -54.07 -4.68 6.97
CA GLY A 38 -54.87 -3.92 7.94
C GLY A 38 -54.39 -2.53 8.42
N GLY A 39 -55.19 -1.50 8.10
CA GLY A 39 -55.47 -0.27 8.91
C GLY A 39 -54.32 0.72 9.12
N GLY A 40 -54.42 2.03 8.87
CA GLY A 40 -55.54 2.96 9.00
C GLY A 40 -55.17 4.03 10.03
N GLY A 41 -55.03 5.30 9.62
CA GLY A 41 -55.11 6.44 10.55
C GLY A 41 -54.16 7.63 10.30
N GLY A 42 -54.74 8.77 9.91
CA GLY A 42 -54.49 10.04 10.59
C GLY A 42 -53.51 11.06 9.97
N GLY A 43 -54.05 12.22 9.59
CA GLY A 43 -53.50 13.50 10.06
C GLY A 43 -52.79 14.42 9.07
N GLY A 44 -53.48 15.50 8.67
CA GLY A 44 -53.00 16.86 8.95
C GLY A 44 -52.07 17.56 7.94
N GLY A 45 -52.65 18.50 7.18
CA GLY A 45 -52.28 19.92 7.23
C GLY A 45 -50.91 20.34 6.71
N GLY A 46 -50.90 20.91 5.50
CA GLY A 46 -49.73 21.57 4.91
C GLY A 46 -49.28 22.84 5.65
N GLY A 47 -47.97 23.03 5.67
CA GLY A 47 -47.28 24.28 5.95
C GLY A 47 -46.15 24.42 4.95
N GLY A 48 -46.28 25.38 4.04
CA GLY A 48 -45.25 25.73 3.07
C GLY A 48 -44.07 26.40 3.75
N GLY A 49 -42.87 25.90 3.43
CA GLY A 49 -41.60 26.55 3.69
C GLY A 49 -40.63 26.04 2.64
N SER A 50 -40.36 26.85 1.61
CA SER A 50 -39.26 26.59 0.69
C SER A 50 -37.96 26.53 1.48
N PRO A 51 -37.18 25.43 1.41
CA PRO A 51 -35.83 25.47 1.93
C PRO A 51 -34.99 26.40 1.05
N PRO A 52 -34.10 27.24 1.62
CA PRO A 52 -33.14 27.97 0.82
C PRO A 52 -32.27 26.96 0.05
N SER A 53 -32.37 27.04 -1.27
CA SER A 53 -31.51 26.40 -2.25
C SER A 53 -30.10 26.98 -2.15
N SER A 54 -29.26 26.30 -1.38
CA SER A 54 -27.83 26.20 -1.61
C SER A 54 -27.29 25.15 -0.66
N LEU A 55 -27.40 23.88 -1.08
CA LEU A 55 -26.50 22.86 -0.55
C LEU A 55 -25.07 23.37 -0.82
N PRO A 56 -24.17 23.42 0.17
CA PRO A 56 -22.76 23.55 -0.13
C PRO A 56 -22.39 22.40 -1.06
N SER A 57 -21.68 22.71 -2.15
CA SER A 57 -21.09 21.71 -3.03
C SER A 57 -20.40 20.67 -2.17
N SER A 58 -20.76 19.40 -2.33
CA SER A 58 -19.98 18.29 -1.79
C SER A 58 -18.55 18.47 -2.27
N SER A 59 -17.65 18.88 -1.38
CA SER A 59 -16.23 18.67 -1.61
C SER A 59 -16.06 17.16 -1.54
N SER A 60 -15.96 16.51 -2.71
CA SER A 60 -15.45 15.16 -2.77
C SER A 60 -14.17 15.10 -1.93
N ALA A 61 -14.04 14.10 -1.07
CA ALA A 61 -12.80 13.84 -0.36
C ALA A 61 -11.69 13.63 -1.39
N GLU A 62 -10.85 14.63 -1.64
CA GLU A 62 -9.64 14.46 -2.44
C GLU A 62 -8.60 13.71 -1.61
N LEU A 63 -7.96 12.73 -2.25
CA LEU A 63 -6.76 12.08 -1.70
C LEU A 63 -5.66 13.12 -1.55
N GLU A 64 -5.13 13.26 -0.35
CA GLU A 64 -3.86 13.95 -0.17
C GLU A 64 -2.74 13.04 -0.69
N GLU A 65 -2.17 13.42 -1.83
CA GLU A 65 -1.19 12.63 -2.57
C GLU A 65 0.26 13.06 -2.23
N PRO A 66 1.20 12.11 -2.10
CA PRO A 66 2.62 12.40 -1.98
C PRO A 66 3.20 13.18 -3.17
N VAL A 67 4.07 14.14 -2.87
CA VAL A 67 4.92 14.81 -3.86
C VAL A 67 6.13 13.94 -4.14
N LEU A 68 6.10 13.22 -5.26
CA LEU A 68 7.18 12.27 -5.63
C LEU A 68 8.46 12.95 -6.12
N ASN A 69 8.40 14.25 -6.45
CA ASN A 69 9.53 15.06 -6.90
C ASN A 69 9.71 16.28 -5.99
N PRO A 70 10.21 16.10 -4.75
CA PRO A 70 10.37 17.21 -3.81
C PRO A 70 11.40 18.23 -4.33
N THR A 71 11.10 19.51 -4.14
CA THR A 71 11.98 20.64 -4.49
C THR A 71 12.55 21.29 -3.23
N GLY A 72 13.53 22.19 -3.37
CA GLY A 72 14.11 22.87 -2.19
C GLY A 72 14.96 21.97 -1.28
N VAL A 73 15.30 20.76 -1.73
CA VAL A 73 16.17 19.80 -1.04
C VAL A 73 17.59 19.87 -1.59
N SER A 74 18.56 19.50 -0.75
CA SER A 74 19.94 19.24 -1.18
C SER A 74 20.13 17.76 -1.50
N VAL A 75 21.15 17.41 -2.28
CA VAL A 75 21.44 16.01 -2.65
C VAL A 75 22.88 15.69 -2.25
N ASP A 76 23.07 14.60 -1.51
CA ASP A 76 24.40 14.15 -1.09
C ASP A 76 25.12 13.31 -2.17
N SER A 77 26.33 12.84 -1.87
CA SER A 77 27.13 12.02 -2.80
C SER A 77 26.54 10.64 -3.09
N HIS A 78 25.59 10.18 -2.28
CA HIS A 78 24.89 8.91 -2.45
C HIS A 78 23.52 9.10 -3.13
N GLY A 79 23.17 10.33 -3.52
CA GLY A 79 21.89 10.64 -4.14
C GLY A 79 20.74 10.83 -3.16
N ASN A 80 20.98 10.80 -1.84
CA ASN A 80 19.94 11.05 -0.86
C ASN A 80 19.53 12.51 -0.87
N LYS A 81 18.23 12.77 -0.80
CA LYS A 81 17.67 14.12 -0.71
C LYS A 81 17.56 14.54 0.74
N TRP A 82 18.09 15.70 1.09
CA TRP A 82 18.12 16.25 2.45
C TRP A 82 17.37 17.57 2.53
N ALA A 83 16.49 17.67 3.52
CA ALA A 83 15.79 18.89 3.86
C ALA A 83 16.75 19.96 4.40
N GLN A 84 16.43 21.24 4.19
CA GLN A 84 17.24 22.35 4.68
C GLN A 84 17.02 22.57 6.19
N GLY A 85 18.02 23.11 6.88
CA GLY A 85 17.90 23.51 8.29
C GLY A 85 17.00 24.74 8.47
N SER A 86 16.21 24.76 9.54
CA SER A 86 15.31 25.87 9.88
C SER A 86 15.97 26.98 10.71
N GLY A 87 17.18 26.76 11.20
CA GLY A 87 17.85 27.59 12.22
C GLY A 87 17.36 27.36 13.65
N VAL A 88 16.37 26.48 13.86
CA VAL A 88 15.81 26.16 15.18
C VAL A 88 16.38 24.84 15.68
N MET A 89 16.86 24.82 16.93
CA MET A 89 17.36 23.59 17.55
C MET A 89 16.24 22.83 18.25
N GLY A 90 16.26 21.50 18.12
CA GLY A 90 15.43 20.54 18.85
C GLY A 90 16.27 19.47 19.54
N THR A 91 15.59 18.50 20.14
CA THR A 91 16.21 17.36 20.82
C THR A 91 16.01 16.10 20.00
N SER A 92 17.06 15.33 19.78
CA SER A 92 16.98 14.05 19.10
C SER A 92 16.20 13.04 19.95
N PRO A 93 15.16 12.37 19.42
CA PRO A 93 14.52 11.25 20.09
C PRO A 93 15.40 10.00 20.12
N TYR A 94 16.48 9.94 19.32
CA TYR A 94 17.39 8.79 19.24
C TYR A 94 18.35 8.74 20.43
N ASP A 95 19.08 9.84 20.69
CA ASP A 95 20.14 9.90 21.71
C ASP A 95 20.03 11.09 22.68
N GLY A 96 19.05 11.98 22.49
CA GLY A 96 18.87 13.19 23.31
C GLY A 96 19.83 14.34 22.97
N SER A 97 20.63 14.23 21.91
CA SER A 97 21.50 15.29 21.43
C SER A 97 20.70 16.49 20.88
N SER A 98 21.35 17.66 20.78
CA SER A 98 20.71 18.83 20.17
C SER A 98 21.00 18.86 18.67
N GLU A 99 19.95 18.80 17.87
CA GLU A 99 19.99 18.79 16.41
C GLU A 99 19.19 19.97 15.86
N GLU A 100 19.55 20.47 14.69
CA GLU A 100 18.76 21.48 14.01
C GLU A 100 17.50 20.83 13.41
N ILE A 101 16.33 21.44 13.61
CA ILE A 101 15.08 21.00 13.00
C ILE A 101 15.10 21.36 11.52
N SER A 102 14.80 20.40 10.66
CA SER A 102 14.66 20.56 9.21
C SER A 102 13.36 21.31 8.86
N THR A 103 13.41 22.14 7.82
CA THR A 103 12.22 22.69 7.17
C THR A 103 11.59 21.63 6.27
N VAL A 104 10.29 21.39 6.45
CA VAL A 104 9.51 20.39 5.71
C VAL A 104 8.34 21.05 4.97
N GLU A 105 7.89 20.44 3.88
CA GLU A 105 6.73 20.92 3.10
C GLU A 105 5.60 19.88 3.07
N GLN A 106 4.38 20.36 2.78
CA GLN A 106 3.23 19.50 2.54
C GLN A 106 3.47 18.54 1.37
N GLY A 107 3.00 17.31 1.52
CA GLY A 107 3.11 16.26 0.53
C GLY A 107 4.43 15.50 0.57
N TRP A 108 5.42 15.94 1.35
CA TRP A 108 6.71 15.26 1.39
C TRP A 108 6.62 13.87 2.04
N LEU A 109 7.43 12.97 1.51
CA LEU A 109 7.76 11.68 2.11
C LEU A 109 9.08 11.86 2.85
N VAL A 110 9.09 11.68 4.16
CA VAL A 110 10.26 11.95 5.01
C VAL A 110 10.70 10.75 5.82
N ARG A 111 11.99 10.66 6.13
CA ARG A 111 12.55 9.71 7.10
C ARG A 111 13.58 10.38 8.00
N GLY A 112 13.77 9.80 9.18
CA GLY A 112 14.85 10.18 10.09
C GLY A 112 16.18 9.58 9.69
N GLU A 113 17.24 10.04 10.35
CA GLU A 113 18.60 9.55 10.11
C GLU A 113 18.76 8.13 10.65
N HIS A 114 18.22 7.88 11.85
CA HIS A 114 18.38 6.62 12.57
C HIS A 114 17.14 5.71 12.52
N TYR A 115 16.11 6.10 11.77
CA TYR A 115 14.86 5.34 11.64
C TYR A 115 14.60 4.98 10.19
N GLU A 116 14.11 3.74 9.97
CA GLU A 116 13.78 3.23 8.64
C GLU A 116 12.35 3.60 8.20
N THR A 117 11.48 3.94 9.16
CA THR A 117 10.09 4.31 8.86
C THR A 117 10.02 5.57 8.01
N VAL A 118 9.32 5.46 6.88
CA VAL A 118 8.95 6.61 6.05
C VAL A 118 7.61 7.17 6.52
N TYR A 119 7.49 8.49 6.52
CA TYR A 119 6.29 9.21 6.91
C TYR A 119 5.80 10.12 5.78
N PHE A 120 4.49 10.19 5.57
CA PHE A 120 3.85 11.21 4.75
C PHE A 120 3.50 12.44 5.59
N LEU A 121 3.72 13.64 5.03
CA LEU A 121 3.43 14.92 5.67
C LEU A 121 2.21 15.60 5.01
N PRO A 122 1.01 15.53 5.60
CA PRO A 122 -0.19 16.16 5.03
C PRO A 122 -0.18 17.70 5.11
N GLY A 123 0.72 18.31 5.89
CA GLY A 123 0.86 19.77 6.01
C GLY A 123 0.15 20.40 7.20
N ASP A 124 -0.51 19.60 8.05
CA ASP A 124 -1.19 20.03 9.28
C ASP A 124 -0.30 19.93 10.56
N GLY A 125 1.00 19.63 10.38
CA GLY A 125 1.94 19.40 11.48
C GLY A 125 1.95 17.97 12.01
N THR A 126 1.20 17.06 11.38
CA THR A 126 1.27 15.62 11.65
C THR A 126 2.21 14.90 10.69
N ARG A 127 2.52 13.65 11.03
CA ARG A 127 3.23 12.69 10.19
C ARG A 127 2.50 11.34 10.24
N ARG A 128 2.27 10.76 9.07
CA ARG A 128 1.58 9.48 8.91
C ARG A 128 2.58 8.40 8.53
N PRO A 129 2.84 7.38 9.38
CA PRO A 129 3.78 6.31 9.03
C PRO A 129 3.21 5.44 7.92
N PHE A 130 4.04 5.00 6.97
CA PHE A 130 3.66 3.88 6.12
C PHE A 130 3.69 2.59 6.93
N TRP A 131 2.69 1.73 6.70
CA TRP A 131 2.59 0.45 7.40
C TRP A 131 3.82 -0.43 7.17
N ASP A 132 4.21 -0.56 5.91
CA ASP A 132 5.38 -1.30 5.44
C ASP A 132 5.82 -0.79 4.05
N ALA A 133 6.90 -1.37 3.52
CA ALA A 133 7.41 -1.03 2.19
C ALA A 133 6.40 -1.38 1.07
N THR A 134 5.67 -2.49 1.20
CA THR A 134 4.60 -2.88 0.25
C THR A 134 3.56 -1.76 0.14
N THR A 135 3.10 -1.25 1.27
CA THR A 135 2.16 -0.13 1.34
C THR A 135 2.76 1.12 0.73
N TYR A 136 4.02 1.46 1.05
CA TYR A 136 4.72 2.60 0.44
C TYR A 136 4.74 2.53 -1.09
N PHE A 137 5.05 1.37 -1.66
CA PHE A 137 5.13 1.21 -3.12
C PHE A 137 3.78 1.15 -3.84
N THR A 138 2.66 1.12 -3.12
CA THR A 138 1.37 1.46 -3.73
C THR A 138 1.24 2.96 -4.06
N TRP A 139 2.05 3.82 -3.42
CA TRP A 139 2.03 5.28 -3.60
C TRP A 139 3.21 5.82 -4.44
N ALA A 140 4.33 5.10 -4.47
CA ALA A 140 5.55 5.54 -5.14
C ALA A 140 6.15 4.43 -6.02
N ASP A 141 7.04 4.82 -6.93
CA ASP A 141 7.73 3.90 -7.85
C ASP A 141 9.22 3.71 -7.51
N SER A 142 9.72 4.42 -6.49
CA SER A 142 11.08 4.30 -5.98
C SER A 142 11.23 5.03 -4.66
N TRP A 143 12.27 4.69 -3.90
CA TRP A 143 12.68 5.43 -2.70
C TRP A 143 13.22 6.84 -2.99
N SER A 144 13.42 7.21 -4.26
CA SER A 144 14.04 8.48 -4.64
C SER A 144 13.25 9.71 -4.22
N SER A 145 11.96 9.57 -3.93
CA SER A 145 11.09 10.65 -3.45
C SER A 145 11.30 10.99 -1.97
N VAL A 146 11.96 10.10 -1.20
CA VAL A 146 12.13 10.27 0.24
C VAL A 146 13.14 11.36 0.56
N VAL A 147 12.76 12.25 1.47
CA VAL A 147 13.59 13.34 1.99
C VAL A 147 14.06 13.00 3.41
N TRP A 148 15.37 13.05 3.61
CA TRP A 148 16.00 12.91 4.92
C TRP A 148 15.82 14.18 5.74
N VAL A 149 15.38 14.02 6.97
CA VAL A 149 15.24 15.07 7.99
C VAL A 149 15.96 14.63 9.26
N THR A 150 16.32 15.59 10.11
CA THR A 150 16.91 15.26 11.42
C THR A 150 15.91 14.55 12.31
N ASP A 151 16.38 13.75 13.27
CA ASP A 151 15.49 13.03 14.18
C ASP A 151 14.74 14.00 15.10
N ALA A 152 15.33 15.14 15.46
CA ALA A 152 14.63 16.23 16.14
C ALA A 152 13.43 16.77 15.34
N THR A 153 13.49 16.76 14.01
CA THR A 153 12.36 17.13 13.14
C THR A 153 11.19 16.18 13.35
N LEU A 154 11.48 14.87 13.37
CA LEU A 154 10.46 13.85 13.63
C LEU A 154 9.79 14.04 14.99
N GLN A 155 10.54 14.43 16.02
CA GLN A 155 9.96 14.71 17.34
C GLN A 155 9.03 15.94 17.33
N SER A 156 9.25 16.91 16.45
CA SER A 156 8.40 18.10 16.33
C SER A 156 7.04 17.84 15.64
N LEU A 157 6.89 16.70 14.96
CA LEU A 157 5.71 16.31 14.21
C LEU A 157 4.87 15.29 14.98
N THR A 158 3.56 15.54 15.06
CA THR A 158 2.62 14.66 15.78
C THR A 158 2.33 13.41 14.96
N ILE A 159 2.37 12.23 15.56
CA ILE A 159 2.01 10.98 14.86
C ILE A 159 0.49 10.93 14.65
N ALA A 160 0.07 10.62 13.43
CA ALA A 160 -1.32 10.40 13.04
C ALA A 160 -1.51 8.98 12.47
N ASP A 161 -2.73 8.69 11.99
CA ASP A 161 -3.09 7.38 11.43
C ASP A 161 -2.17 6.98 10.26
N PRO A 162 -1.87 5.68 10.12
CA PRO A 162 -0.92 5.20 9.12
C PRO A 162 -1.43 5.46 7.69
N MET A 163 -0.49 5.54 6.76
CA MET A 163 -0.78 5.41 5.33
C MET A 163 -1.09 3.93 5.05
N LEU A 164 -2.24 3.69 4.42
CA LEU A 164 -2.69 2.37 3.99
C LEU A 164 -2.42 2.16 2.49
N PRO A 165 -2.53 0.93 1.94
CA PRO A 165 -2.48 0.70 0.51
C PRO A 165 -3.32 1.71 -0.27
N LYS A 166 -2.72 2.32 -1.30
CA LYS A 166 -3.34 3.38 -2.09
C LYS A 166 -4.64 2.89 -2.73
N PRO A 167 -5.76 3.62 -2.54
CA PRO A 167 -7.02 3.28 -3.18
C PRO A 167 -6.89 3.14 -4.70
N GLY A 168 -7.50 2.09 -5.25
CA GLY A 168 -7.52 1.79 -6.69
C GLY A 168 -6.23 1.24 -7.29
N VAL A 169 -5.13 1.09 -6.54
CA VAL A 169 -3.84 0.60 -7.08
C VAL A 169 -3.68 -0.92 -6.94
N VAL A 170 -4.23 -1.50 -5.87
CA VAL A 170 -4.15 -2.93 -5.57
C VAL A 170 -5.47 -3.43 -5.01
N LEU A 171 -5.65 -4.75 -5.08
CA LEU A 171 -6.62 -5.46 -4.27
C LEU A 171 -5.93 -5.99 -3.01
N VAL A 172 -6.65 -6.06 -1.90
CA VAL A 172 -6.07 -6.53 -0.62
C VAL A 172 -6.80 -7.76 -0.10
N LYS A 173 -6.04 -8.67 0.50
CA LYS A 173 -6.59 -9.77 1.29
C LYS A 173 -5.75 -10.03 2.52
N VAL A 174 -6.34 -10.69 3.51
CA VAL A 174 -5.60 -11.24 4.66
C VAL A 174 -5.37 -12.73 4.44
N SER A 175 -4.22 -13.26 4.83
CA SER A 175 -3.89 -14.67 4.61
C SER A 175 -4.86 -15.65 5.30
N SER A 176 -5.52 -15.20 6.37
CA SER A 176 -6.49 -15.98 7.15
C SER A 176 -7.92 -15.94 6.60
N ALA A 177 -8.21 -15.16 5.56
CA ALA A 177 -9.54 -15.07 4.96
C ALA A 177 -9.48 -15.12 3.43
N PRO A 178 -10.44 -15.78 2.77
CA PRO A 178 -10.45 -15.86 1.31
C PRO A 178 -10.93 -14.58 0.62
N ASN A 179 -11.52 -13.63 1.36
CA ASN A 179 -12.14 -12.45 0.77
C ASN A 179 -11.10 -11.47 0.23
N VAL A 180 -11.21 -11.17 -1.06
CA VAL A 180 -10.43 -10.14 -1.74
C VAL A 180 -11.24 -8.86 -1.78
N ASN A 181 -10.64 -7.76 -1.38
CA ASN A 181 -11.32 -6.47 -1.25
C ASN A 181 -10.65 -5.42 -2.13
N ALA A 182 -11.46 -4.59 -2.78
CA ALA A 182 -10.99 -3.35 -3.38
C ALA A 182 -10.85 -2.29 -2.28
N VAL A 183 -9.78 -1.51 -2.36
CA VAL A 183 -9.57 -0.35 -1.49
C VAL A 183 -10.08 0.89 -2.22
N GLU A 184 -11.07 1.57 -1.65
CA GLU A 184 -11.66 2.78 -2.22
C GLU A 184 -11.61 3.95 -1.24
N LEU A 185 -11.81 5.16 -1.78
CA LEU A 185 -12.00 6.33 -0.96
C LEU A 185 -13.31 6.23 -0.19
N GLY A 186 -13.23 6.40 1.12
CA GLY A 186 -14.40 6.46 1.97
C GLY A 186 -15.24 7.70 1.67
N SER A 187 -16.50 7.64 2.12
CA SER A 187 -17.42 8.79 2.06
C SER A 187 -17.00 9.95 2.97
N VAL A 188 -16.08 9.71 3.91
CA VAL A 188 -15.47 10.69 4.81
C VAL A 188 -14.04 10.95 4.40
N THR A 189 -13.63 12.22 4.36
CA THR A 189 -12.26 12.61 4.02
C THR A 189 -11.25 11.96 4.95
N GLY A 190 -10.30 11.23 4.37
CA GLY A 190 -9.23 10.54 5.10
C GLY A 190 -9.56 9.11 5.54
N GLU A 191 -10.79 8.64 5.30
CA GLU A 191 -11.15 7.23 5.49
C GLU A 191 -11.04 6.44 4.18
N TYR A 192 -10.78 5.14 4.32
CA TYR A 192 -10.73 4.20 3.22
C TYR A 192 -11.73 3.08 3.47
N ASP A 193 -12.45 2.68 2.43
CA ASP A 193 -13.44 1.62 2.48
C ASP A 193 -12.85 0.33 1.88
N LEU A 194 -13.13 -0.80 2.54
CA LEU A 194 -12.95 -2.13 1.94
C LEU A 194 -14.26 -2.58 1.31
N ARG A 195 -14.25 -2.81 0.00
CA ARG A 195 -15.39 -3.34 -0.75
C ARG A 195 -15.08 -4.77 -1.19
N TRP A 196 -15.83 -5.74 -0.68
CA TRP A 196 -15.60 -7.15 -1.01
C TRP A 196 -15.97 -7.44 -2.46
N VAL A 197 -15.02 -8.01 -3.23
CA VAL A 197 -15.28 -8.53 -4.57
C VAL A 197 -15.91 -9.92 -4.45
N THR A 198 -17.23 -9.96 -4.62
CA THR A 198 -18.04 -11.14 -4.24
C THR A 198 -17.88 -12.36 -5.15
N SER A 199 -17.32 -12.20 -6.36
CA SER A 199 -17.09 -13.31 -7.28
C SER A 199 -15.94 -13.06 -8.25
N GLU A 200 -15.35 -14.15 -8.74
CA GLU A 200 -14.33 -14.13 -9.80
C GLU A 200 -14.86 -13.51 -11.11
N THR A 201 -16.15 -13.69 -11.43
CA THR A 201 -16.77 -13.05 -12.60
C THR A 201 -16.74 -11.53 -12.46
N VAL A 202 -17.05 -10.99 -11.27
CA VAL A 202 -16.96 -9.55 -11.01
C VAL A 202 -15.51 -9.10 -11.10
N ALA A 203 -14.59 -9.80 -10.43
CA ALA A 203 -13.17 -9.48 -10.44
C ALA A 203 -12.58 -9.44 -11.86
N SER A 204 -12.80 -10.51 -12.64
CA SER A 204 -12.26 -10.62 -13.99
C SER A 204 -12.90 -9.67 -15.00
N THR A 205 -14.15 -9.24 -14.76
CA THR A 205 -14.80 -8.21 -15.59
C THR A 205 -14.24 -6.82 -15.30
N MET A 206 -13.93 -6.51 -14.03
CA MET A 206 -13.40 -5.20 -13.63
C MET A 206 -11.90 -5.05 -13.88
N TYR A 207 -11.12 -6.09 -13.58
CA TYR A 207 -9.65 -6.05 -13.51
C TYR A 207 -8.97 -7.01 -14.51
N GLY A 208 -9.73 -7.63 -15.41
CA GLY A 208 -9.21 -8.55 -16.43
C GLY A 208 -8.93 -9.96 -15.90
N SER A 209 -8.54 -10.86 -16.80
CA SER A 209 -8.29 -12.27 -16.46
C SER A 209 -7.12 -12.48 -15.49
N ALA A 210 -6.19 -11.53 -15.43
CA ALA A 210 -5.04 -11.52 -14.53
C ALA A 210 -5.32 -10.81 -13.19
N TRP A 211 -6.59 -10.62 -12.81
CA TRP A 211 -6.96 -9.85 -11.61
C TRP A 211 -6.25 -10.31 -10.32
N ALA A 212 -5.96 -11.62 -10.23
CA ALA A 212 -5.29 -12.23 -9.08
C ALA A 212 -3.88 -11.69 -8.87
N ASP A 213 -3.22 -11.21 -9.93
CA ASP A 213 -1.88 -10.63 -9.87
C ASP A 213 -1.89 -9.27 -9.16
N TYR A 214 -3.03 -8.57 -9.12
CA TYR A 214 -3.18 -7.29 -8.40
C TYR A 214 -3.47 -7.47 -6.90
N VAL A 215 -3.62 -8.70 -6.41
CA VAL A 215 -3.96 -8.97 -5.02
C VAL A 215 -2.69 -8.99 -4.17
N ILE A 216 -2.57 -8.13 -3.16
CA ILE A 216 -1.52 -8.21 -2.15
C ILE A 216 -2.05 -8.81 -0.85
N ASP A 217 -1.21 -9.59 -0.18
CA ASP A 217 -1.47 -10.04 1.19
C ASP A 217 -1.03 -8.94 2.16
N VAL A 218 -1.90 -8.60 3.10
CA VAL A 218 -1.63 -7.59 4.13
C VAL A 218 -1.84 -8.15 5.53
N ASP A 219 -1.21 -7.52 6.53
CA ASP A 219 -1.38 -7.89 7.93
C ASP A 219 -2.86 -7.73 8.37
N PRO A 220 -3.46 -8.68 9.11
CA PRO A 220 -4.87 -8.59 9.51
C PRO A 220 -5.24 -7.35 10.32
N THR A 221 -4.29 -6.75 11.05
CA THR A 221 -4.53 -5.54 11.83
C THR A 221 -4.71 -4.30 10.95
N ILE A 222 -4.22 -4.30 9.71
CA ILE A 222 -4.44 -3.18 8.78
C ILE A 222 -5.93 -3.02 8.46
N PHE A 223 -6.71 -4.12 8.44
CA PHE A 223 -8.15 -4.09 8.19
C PHE A 223 -8.92 -3.30 9.26
N THR A 224 -8.35 -3.13 10.46
CA THR A 224 -8.96 -2.32 11.53
C THR A 224 -8.91 -0.82 11.28
N HIS A 225 -8.13 -0.39 10.28
CA HIS A 225 -8.03 1.01 9.84
C HIS A 225 -8.94 1.34 8.65
N TYR A 226 -9.70 0.36 8.15
CA TYR A 226 -10.68 0.57 7.09
C TYR A 226 -12.10 0.59 7.62
N ALA A 227 -12.96 1.35 6.97
CA ALA A 227 -14.39 1.21 7.09
C ALA A 227 -14.90 0.11 6.15
N ALA A 228 -16.07 -0.46 6.47
CA ALA A 228 -16.74 -1.41 5.60
C ALA A 228 -17.49 -0.64 4.50
N GLY A 229 -17.15 -0.87 3.24
CA GLY A 229 -17.87 -0.36 2.08
C GLY A 229 -18.92 -1.34 1.57
N ASP A 230 -19.71 -0.90 0.58
CA ASP A 230 -20.68 -1.76 -0.09
C ASP A 230 -19.98 -2.84 -0.93
N ASP A 231 -20.46 -4.08 -0.82
CA ASP A 231 -19.94 -5.22 -1.60
C ASP A 231 -20.04 -4.98 -3.12
N LEU A 232 -18.98 -5.35 -3.84
CA LEU A 232 -18.95 -5.38 -5.30
C LEU A 232 -19.66 -6.64 -5.80
N THR A 233 -20.98 -6.51 -5.99
CA THR A 233 -21.87 -7.57 -6.49
C THR A 233 -22.07 -7.53 -8.02
N SER A 234 -21.58 -6.49 -8.67
CA SER A 234 -21.63 -6.30 -10.12
C SER A 234 -20.40 -5.52 -10.57
N ALA A 235 -20.01 -5.68 -11.84
CA ALA A 235 -18.83 -5.00 -12.36
C ALA A 235 -19.06 -3.48 -12.47
N GLU A 236 -18.13 -2.71 -11.93
CA GLU A 236 -18.03 -1.26 -12.04
C GLU A 236 -16.78 -0.89 -12.85
N SER A 237 -16.61 0.38 -13.22
CA SER A 237 -15.40 0.82 -13.94
C SER A 237 -14.23 0.93 -12.98
N ALA A 238 -13.16 0.19 -13.23
CA ALA A 238 -11.88 0.34 -12.55
C ALA A 238 -10.86 1.02 -13.47
N ASP A 239 -10.00 1.88 -12.91
CA ASP A 239 -8.87 2.44 -13.63
C ASP A 239 -7.67 1.49 -13.54
N MET A 240 -7.55 0.59 -14.51
CA MET A 240 -6.45 -0.35 -14.58
C MET A 240 -5.10 0.32 -14.90
N SER A 241 -5.07 1.58 -15.33
CA SER A 241 -3.82 2.25 -15.73
C SER A 241 -2.93 2.64 -14.55
N VAL A 242 -3.49 2.66 -13.33
CA VAL A 242 -2.77 2.97 -12.10
C VAL A 242 -2.50 1.74 -11.24
N MET A 243 -3.01 0.57 -11.63
CA MET A 243 -2.86 -0.65 -10.85
C MET A 243 -1.43 -1.19 -10.92
N LYS A 244 -1.00 -1.81 -9.81
CA LYS A 244 0.28 -2.51 -9.70
C LYS A 244 0.04 -3.96 -9.30
N THR A 245 0.72 -4.87 -9.97
CA THR A 245 0.75 -6.28 -9.60
C THR A 245 1.56 -6.47 -8.33
N ARG A 246 1.30 -7.58 -7.64
CA ARG A 246 2.08 -8.04 -6.49
C ARG A 246 3.55 -8.16 -6.84
N ASN A 247 3.87 -8.73 -8.00
CA ASN A 247 5.26 -8.91 -8.43
C ASN A 247 5.94 -7.56 -8.68
N GLU A 248 5.29 -6.61 -9.37
CA GLU A 248 5.84 -5.25 -9.53
C GLU A 248 6.15 -4.60 -8.17
N ILE A 249 5.27 -4.74 -7.18
CA ILE A 249 5.52 -4.21 -5.84
C ILE A 249 6.67 -4.96 -5.14
N LEU A 250 6.73 -6.29 -5.24
CA LEU A 250 7.79 -7.09 -4.63
C LEU A 250 9.18 -6.69 -5.15
N LEU A 251 9.32 -6.46 -6.45
CA LEU A 251 10.58 -6.05 -7.08
C LEU A 251 10.98 -4.62 -6.71
N LEU A 252 10.04 -3.77 -6.30
CA LEU A 252 10.34 -2.45 -5.71
C LEU A 252 10.80 -2.56 -4.26
N VAL A 253 10.24 -3.50 -3.50
CA VAL A 253 10.61 -3.77 -2.10
C VAL A 253 12.01 -4.38 -2.00
N ASN A 254 12.30 -5.39 -2.84
CA ASN A 254 13.61 -6.01 -2.93
C ASN A 254 14.14 -5.91 -4.36
N PRO A 255 15.04 -4.96 -4.65
CA PRO A 255 15.54 -4.71 -6.01
C PRO A 255 16.50 -5.78 -6.54
N ASP A 256 16.87 -6.78 -5.74
CA ASP A 256 17.65 -7.98 -6.09
C ASP A 256 16.90 -9.16 -5.45
N ALA A 257 15.85 -9.62 -6.13
CA ALA A 257 14.75 -10.32 -5.47
C ALA A 257 15.10 -11.78 -5.12
N ASP A 258 15.94 -12.41 -5.94
CA ASP A 258 16.48 -13.76 -5.77
C ASP A 258 17.87 -13.78 -5.11
N GLY A 259 18.56 -12.62 -5.01
CA GLY A 259 19.81 -12.45 -4.29
C GLY A 259 21.04 -12.92 -5.08
N ASP A 260 20.97 -12.93 -6.40
CA ASP A 260 22.02 -13.43 -7.28
C ASP A 260 23.08 -12.34 -7.62
N GLY A 261 22.81 -11.09 -7.23
CA GLY A 261 23.67 -9.93 -7.43
C GLY A 261 23.40 -9.12 -8.69
N LEU A 262 22.36 -9.46 -9.46
CA LEU A 262 21.79 -8.68 -10.54
C LEU A 262 20.52 -7.97 -10.04
N SER A 263 20.26 -6.75 -10.51
CA SER A 263 19.07 -6.03 -10.05
C SER A 263 17.85 -6.45 -10.86
N ALA A 264 16.71 -6.64 -10.22
CA ALA A 264 15.42 -6.95 -10.86
C ALA A 264 15.06 -6.00 -12.02
N GLN A 265 15.53 -4.76 -11.95
CA GLN A 265 15.40 -3.80 -13.04
C GLN A 265 16.29 -4.17 -14.24
N ASP A 266 17.56 -4.46 -14.02
CA ASP A 266 18.49 -4.87 -15.07
C ASP A 266 18.08 -6.21 -15.69
N GLU A 267 17.66 -7.16 -14.86
CA GLU A 267 17.13 -8.45 -15.29
C GLU A 267 16.00 -8.30 -16.30
N GLN A 268 14.95 -7.54 -15.97
CA GLN A 268 13.82 -7.35 -16.89
C GLN A 268 14.14 -6.46 -18.10
N SER A 269 14.91 -5.39 -17.89
CA SER A 269 15.04 -4.31 -18.90
C SER A 269 16.27 -4.40 -19.78
N VAL A 270 17.29 -5.14 -19.34
CA VAL A 270 18.59 -5.26 -20.03
C VAL A 270 18.84 -6.69 -20.49
N TYR A 271 18.68 -7.67 -19.61
CA TYR A 271 19.11 -9.06 -19.86
C TYR A 271 17.96 -10.00 -20.27
N GLY A 272 16.73 -9.68 -19.88
CA GLY A 272 15.56 -10.52 -20.14
C GLY A 272 15.47 -11.76 -19.26
N THR A 273 16.13 -11.75 -18.10
CA THR A 273 16.10 -12.82 -17.09
C THR A 273 14.87 -12.70 -16.17
N ASP A 274 14.54 -13.74 -15.41
CA ASP A 274 13.43 -13.73 -14.45
C ASP A 274 13.95 -13.25 -13.07
N PRO A 275 13.52 -12.07 -12.58
CA PRO A 275 14.00 -11.52 -11.30
C PRO A 275 13.72 -12.36 -10.05
N LEU A 276 12.97 -13.44 -10.19
CA LEU A 276 12.61 -14.36 -9.11
C LEU A 276 13.35 -15.70 -9.23
N ASP A 277 14.24 -15.83 -10.22
CA ASP A 277 14.98 -17.06 -10.51
C ASP A 277 16.46 -16.75 -10.76
N ALA A 278 17.30 -17.10 -9.79
CA ALA A 278 18.71 -16.76 -9.81
C ALA A 278 19.49 -17.37 -11.00
N ASP A 279 18.95 -18.37 -11.69
CA ASP A 279 19.58 -19.09 -12.81
C ASP A 279 18.50 -19.32 -13.87
N THR A 280 18.15 -18.25 -14.61
CA THR A 280 16.95 -18.23 -15.49
C THR A 280 16.96 -19.33 -16.56
N ASP A 281 18.13 -19.73 -17.05
CA ASP A 281 18.26 -20.75 -18.09
C ASP A 281 18.55 -22.17 -17.55
N ASP A 282 18.59 -22.32 -16.22
CA ASP A 282 18.83 -23.55 -15.48
C ASP A 282 20.16 -24.26 -15.87
N ASP A 283 21.20 -23.51 -16.24
CA ASP A 283 22.48 -24.08 -16.69
C ASP A 283 23.48 -24.36 -15.56
N GLY A 284 23.19 -23.84 -14.36
CA GLY A 284 23.98 -24.01 -13.14
C GLY A 284 24.85 -22.82 -12.77
N TYR A 285 24.81 -21.72 -13.52
CA TYR A 285 25.40 -20.43 -13.15
C TYR A 285 24.28 -19.40 -12.94
N SER A 286 24.46 -18.52 -11.97
CA SER A 286 23.45 -17.49 -11.73
C SER A 286 23.56 -16.35 -12.74
N ASP A 287 22.44 -15.71 -13.09
CA ASP A 287 22.38 -14.64 -14.09
C ASP A 287 23.38 -13.51 -13.78
N GLY A 288 23.46 -13.10 -12.52
CA GLY A 288 24.41 -12.11 -12.02
C GLY A 288 25.87 -12.55 -12.10
N VAL A 289 26.17 -13.84 -11.93
CA VAL A 289 27.53 -14.38 -12.13
C VAL A 289 27.88 -14.32 -13.62
N GLU A 290 26.97 -14.69 -14.49
CA GLU A 290 27.20 -14.70 -15.93
C GLU A 290 27.40 -13.30 -16.47
N VAL A 291 26.52 -12.35 -16.13
CA VAL A 291 26.66 -10.94 -16.48
C VAL A 291 27.97 -10.35 -15.97
N SER A 292 28.33 -10.60 -14.71
CA SER A 292 29.57 -10.07 -14.13
C SER A 292 30.85 -10.68 -14.73
N THR A 293 30.75 -11.87 -15.31
CA THR A 293 31.85 -12.56 -15.98
C THR A 293 31.83 -12.42 -17.51
N GLY A 294 30.82 -11.74 -18.07
CA GLY A 294 30.69 -11.43 -19.50
C GLY A 294 30.11 -12.56 -20.34
N HIS A 295 29.35 -13.45 -19.71
CA HIS A 295 28.55 -14.51 -20.34
C HIS A 295 27.11 -14.03 -20.63
N ASP A 296 26.38 -14.81 -21.41
CA ASP A 296 24.97 -14.54 -21.76
C ASP A 296 24.09 -15.33 -20.78
N PRO A 297 23.27 -14.66 -19.95
CA PRO A 297 22.45 -15.32 -18.93
C PRO A 297 21.27 -16.13 -19.49
N LEU A 298 21.12 -16.18 -20.82
CA LEU A 298 20.10 -16.98 -21.50
C LEU A 298 20.71 -18.02 -22.47
N HIS A 299 22.00 -18.33 -22.31
CA HIS A 299 22.83 -19.26 -23.12
C HIS A 299 23.40 -18.77 -24.46
#